data_AF-A0A257JA38-F1
#
_entry.id   AF-A0A257JA38-F1
#
_cell.length_a   1.000
_cell.length_b   1.000
_cell.length_c   1.000
_cell.angle_alpha   90.00
_cell.angle_beta   90.00
_cell.angle_gamma   90.00
#
_symmetry.space_group_name_H-M   'P 1'
#
loop_
_entity.id
_entity.type
_entity.pdbx_description
1 polymer ?
#
loop_
_entity_poly.entity_id
_entity_poly.type
_entity_poly.pdbx_seq_one_letter_code
_entity_poly.pdbx_strand_id
1 'polypeptide(L)' 'YGHPEWTHGGWKGELAVAREDIDLTAIEAGRADHLHIQAISRVTMTIGNEERRGSGILEQLILGAYEPLGLKSIFND' A
#
# COMPACT_ATOMS: atom_id res chain seq x y z
N TYR A 1 1.76 0.32 4.93
CA TYR A 1 1.50 1.04 6.19
C TYR A 1 1.66 0.12 7.40
N GLY A 2 0.90 -0.98 7.49
CA GLY A 2 0.86 -1.83 8.69
C GLY A 2 1.94 -2.91 8.83
N HIS A 3 3.04 -2.88 8.05
CA HIS A 3 4.08 -3.90 8.15
C HIS A 3 4.66 -3.92 9.59
N PRO A 4 4.78 -5.10 10.24
CA PRO A 4 5.20 -5.21 11.65
C PRO A 4 6.60 -4.63 11.93
N GLU A 5 7.56 -4.83 11.02
CA GLU A 5 8.92 -4.30 11.16
C GLU A 5 9.24 -3.07 10.31
N TRP A 6 8.61 -2.90 9.15
CA TRP A 6 8.88 -1.86 8.16
C TRP A 6 7.65 -0.94 7.96
N THR A 7 7.10 -0.44 9.07
CA THR A 7 5.95 0.46 9.04
C THR A 7 6.25 1.76 8.27
N HIS A 8 5.20 2.37 7.71
CA HIS A 8 5.35 3.60 6.92
C HIS A 8 5.87 4.75 7.80
N GLY A 9 7.01 5.33 7.42
CA GLY A 9 7.68 6.39 8.19
C GLY A 9 8.44 5.90 9.43
N GLY A 10 8.56 4.59 9.65
CA GLY A 10 9.31 4.04 10.78
C GLY A 10 10.82 4.23 10.64
N TRP A 11 11.47 4.83 11.65
CA TRP A 11 12.93 4.94 11.69
C TRP A 11 13.59 3.57 11.94
N LYS A 12 14.63 3.25 11.16
CA LYS A 12 15.33 1.94 11.21
C LYS A 12 16.82 2.04 11.57
N GLY A 13 17.33 3.23 11.86
CA GLY A 13 18.76 3.50 12.01
C GLY A 13 19.39 4.05 10.72
N GLU A 14 20.68 4.37 10.78
CA GLU A 14 21.39 5.02 9.67
C GLU A 14 21.40 4.18 8.39
N LEU A 15 21.46 2.85 8.50
CA LEU A 15 21.36 1.92 7.40
C LEU A 15 20.70 0.62 7.86
N ALA A 16 19.61 0.24 7.21
CA ALA A 16 18.94 -1.04 7.40
C ALA A 16 18.51 -1.58 6.04
N VAL A 17 18.71 -2.88 5.81
CA VAL A 17 18.31 -3.57 4.58
C VAL A 17 17.63 -4.87 4.97
N ALA A 18 16.50 -5.18 4.33
CA ALA A 18 15.84 -6.47 4.43
C ALA A 18 15.38 -6.95 3.06
N ARG A 19 15.10 -8.25 2.99
CA ARG A 19 14.43 -8.92 1.88
C ARG A 19 13.29 -9.73 2.46
N GLU A 20 12.17 -9.73 1.78
CA GLU A 20 11.05 -10.62 2.07
C GLU A 20 10.81 -11.53 0.87
N ASP A 21 10.60 -12.81 1.14
CA ASP A 21 10.11 -13.77 0.17
C ASP A 21 8.70 -14.19 0.61
N ILE A 22 7.71 -13.93 -0.23
CA ILE A 22 6.30 -14.18 0.10
C ILE A 22 5.82 -15.39 -0.70
N ASP A 23 5.50 -16.48 0.00
CA ASP A 23 4.84 -17.64 -0.61
C ASP A 23 3.36 -17.34 -0.85
N LEU A 24 3.02 -17.03 -2.10
CA LEU A 24 1.66 -16.66 -2.51
C LEU A 24 0.64 -17.78 -2.26
N THR A 25 1.07 -19.04 -2.10
CA THR A 25 0.19 -20.18 -1.82
C THR A 25 -0.20 -20.29 -0.34
N ALA A 26 0.54 -19.60 0.53
CA ALA A 26 0.36 -19.62 1.99
C ALA A 26 -0.13 -18.27 2.54
N ILE A 27 -0.46 -17.29 1.69
CA ILE A 27 -0.96 -15.98 2.14
C ILE A 27 -2.40 -16.09 2.64
N GLU A 28 -2.65 -15.52 3.81
CA GLU A 28 -4.00 -15.17 4.25
C GLU A 28 -4.47 -13.88 3.57
N ALA A 29 -5.52 -13.99 2.77
CA ALA A 29 -6.15 -12.85 2.11
C ALA A 29 -6.77 -11.89 3.14
N GLY A 30 -6.59 -10.58 2.94
CA GLY A 30 -7.18 -9.57 3.83
C GLY A 30 -6.36 -9.27 5.09
N ARG A 31 -5.17 -9.87 5.26
CA ARG A 31 -4.22 -9.47 6.30
C ARG A 31 -3.97 -7.97 6.27
N ALA A 32 -4.11 -7.31 7.43
CA ALA A 32 -4.09 -5.86 7.54
C ALA A 32 -2.79 -5.21 7.02
N ASP A 33 -1.65 -5.89 7.15
CA ASP A 33 -0.36 -5.44 6.64
C ASP A 33 -0.25 -5.53 5.11
N HIS A 34 -1.09 -6.34 4.44
CA HIS A 34 -1.17 -6.48 2.99
C HIS A 34 -2.22 -5.55 2.32
N LEU A 35 -3.03 -4.83 3.09
CA LEU A 35 -4.10 -3.94 2.58
C LEU A 35 -3.59 -2.57 2.12
N HIS A 36 -2.27 -2.40 2.05
CA HIS A 36 -1.64 -1.18 1.58
C HIS A 36 -0.62 -1.46 0.47
N ILE A 37 -0.78 -0.78 -0.66
CA ILE A 37 0.17 -0.85 -1.77
C ILE A 37 0.64 0.55 -2.16
N GLN A 38 1.85 0.62 -2.69
CA GLN A 38 2.41 1.78 -3.38
C GLN A 38 2.77 1.36 -4.80
N ALA A 39 2.14 1.99 -5.79
CA ALA A 39 2.36 1.67 -7.20
C ALA A 39 2.98 2.86 -7.94
N ILE A 40 4.08 2.61 -8.66
CA ILE A 40 4.66 3.60 -9.58
C ILE A 40 3.68 3.82 -10.71
N SER A 41 3.29 5.08 -10.90
CA SER A 41 2.25 5.47 -11.83
C SER A 41 2.76 6.56 -12.76
N ARG A 42 2.32 6.52 -14.03
CA ARG A 42 2.38 7.70 -14.89
C ARG A 42 1.19 8.59 -14.52
N VAL A 43 1.48 9.85 -14.22
CA VAL A 43 0.47 10.81 -13.76
C VAL A 43 0.32 11.95 -14.77
N THR A 44 -0.91 12.38 -14.96
CA THR A 44 -1.28 13.57 -15.72
C THR A 44 -2.02 14.51 -14.78
N MET A 45 -1.54 15.74 -14.65
CA MET A 45 -2.14 16.79 -13.84
C MET A 45 -2.61 17.92 -14.74
N THR A 46 -3.88 18.30 -14.63
CA THR A 46 -4.47 19.40 -15.38
C THR A 46 -4.77 20.57 -14.44
N ILE A 47 -4.25 21.76 -14.76
CA ILE A 47 -4.50 23.00 -14.01
C ILE A 47 -4.96 24.06 -15.01
N GLY A 48 -6.25 24.42 -14.95
CA GLY A 48 -6.87 25.26 -15.98
C GLY A 48 -6.79 24.60 -17.36
N ASN A 49 -6.17 25.29 -18.32
CA ASN A 49 -5.94 24.77 -19.68
C ASN A 49 -4.53 24.16 -19.87
N GLU A 50 -3.72 24.07 -18.81
CA GLU A 50 -2.39 23.45 -18.87
C GLU A 50 -2.43 21.98 -18.42
N GLU A 51 -1.71 21.12 -19.13
CA GLU A 51 -1.49 19.72 -18.77
C GLU A 51 -0.01 19.47 -18.46
N ARG A 52 0.26 18.76 -17.35
CA ARG A 52 1.60 18.34 -16.94
C ARG A 52 1.64 16.82 -16.77
N ARG A 53 2.65 16.18 -17.34
CA ARG A 53 2.85 14.73 -17.26
C ARG A 53 4.09 14.43 -16.43
N GLY A 54 4.04 13.35 -15.65
CA GLY A 54 5.17 12.93 -14.84
C GLY A 54 5.02 11.51 -14.30
N SER A 55 5.84 11.21 -13.30
CA SER A 55 5.77 9.98 -12.52
C SER A 55 5.38 10.34 -11.08
N GLY A 56 4.54 9.49 -10.48
CA GLY A 56 4.13 9.61 -9.09
C GLY A 56 3.95 8.23 -8.48
N ILE A 57 3.68 8.21 -7.18
CA ILE A 57 3.30 7.00 -6.45
C ILE A 57 1.80 7.11 -6.15
N LEU A 58 1.04 6.11 -6.57
CA LEU A 58 -0.31 5.91 -6.07
C LEU A 58 -0.21 5.15 -4.76
N GLU A 59 -0.62 5.79 -3.67
CA GLU A 59 -0.78 5.14 -2.37
C GLU A 59 -2.24 4.72 -2.20
N GLN A 60 -2.47 3.43 -1.99
CA GLN A 60 -3.80 2.91 -1.70
C GLN A 60 -3.82 2.31 -0.30
N LEU A 61 -4.78 2.72 0.51
CA LEU A 61 -5.12 2.08 1.78
C LEU A 61 -6.64 1.88 1.79
N ILE A 62 -7.08 0.62 1.66
CA ILE A 62 -8.51 0.29 1.71
C ILE A 62 -8.83 -0.10 3.15
N LEU A 63 -9.78 0.61 3.77
CA LEU A 63 -10.22 0.38 5.14
C LEU A 63 -11.74 0.30 5.20
N GLY A 64 -12.22 -0.59 6.08
CA GLY A 64 -13.65 -0.77 6.32
C GLY A 64 -14.27 -1.87 5.46
N ALA A 65 -15.59 -2.03 5.63
CA ALA A 65 -16.33 -3.09 4.96
C ALA A 65 -16.31 -2.88 3.43
N TYR A 66 -15.89 -3.92 2.70
CA TYR A 66 -15.86 -3.92 1.24
C TYR A 66 -16.08 -5.35 0.73
N GLU A 67 -17.32 -5.63 0.36
CA GLU A 67 -17.79 -6.95 -0.05
C GLU A 67 -17.01 -7.57 -1.23
N PRO A 68 -16.60 -6.82 -2.27
CA PRO A 68 -15.78 -7.38 -3.36
C PRO A 68 -14.41 -7.91 -2.93
N LEU A 69 -13.87 -7.48 -1.78
CA LEU A 69 -12.62 -8.03 -1.20
C LEU A 69 -12.86 -8.83 0.09
N GLY A 70 -14.12 -9.11 0.45
CA GLY A 70 -14.45 -9.87 1.67
C GLY A 70 -14.10 -9.16 2.98
N LEU A 71 -13.83 -7.85 2.97
CA LEU A 71 -13.50 -7.08 4.17
C LEU A 71 -14.77 -6.79 4.97
N LYS A 72 -14.79 -7.15 6.26
CA LYS A 72 -15.98 -7.01 7.12
C LYS A 72 -15.99 -5.75 7.98
N SER A 73 -14.82 -5.25 8.33
CA SER A 73 -14.63 -4.15 9.27
C SER A 73 -13.24 -3.51 9.04
N ILE A 74 -12.92 -2.43 9.74
CA ILE A 74 -11.58 -1.82 9.69
C ILE A 74 -10.49 -2.75 10.23
N PHE A 75 -10.84 -3.61 11.19
CA PHE A 75 -10.06 -4.74 11.66
C PHE A 75 -10.85 -6.00 11.31
N ASN A 76 -10.31 -6.89 10.49
CA ASN A 76 -11.05 -8.04 9.96
C ASN A 76 -11.18 -9.17 11.01
N ASP A 77 -11.77 -8.83 12.16
CA ASP A 77 -12.05 -9.73 13.29
C ASP A 77 -13.31 -10.58 13.02
#